data_AF-A0A834Y7N7-F1
#
_entry.id   AF-A0A834Y7N7-F1
#
_cell.length_a   1.000
_cell.length_b   1.000
_cell.length_c   1.000
_cell.angle_alpha   90.00
_cell.angle_beta   90.00
_cell.angle_gamma   90.00
#
_symmetry.space_group_name_H-M   'P 1'
#
loop_
_entity.id
_entity.type
_entity.pdbx_description
1 polymer ?
#
loop_
_entity_poly.entity_id
_entity_poly.type
_entity_poly.pdbx_seq_one_letter_code
_entity_poly.pdbx_strand_id
1 'polypeptide(L)'
;MASALIFSLFSLLIIPSQSPQAEAASANTNGVKSVCIIGSGIGGSSVAHFLRQYSSDPSLPSVGDIRIFERNGVVGGRMATVSIAGDTFEAGASILHPKNLHALNFTQFLNLRIKKPSSASFSLGIWDGTQFLFKTLDSNSKFPIFQKILSYTNSLLMFFRYGFSLMRMGSFVENAVDCFSKYYMGFDSRPVFETVEEMLKWAGLFNFTGRTLQEELVDAGLSPLLITELVTVITRINYGQSVSISGLAGAVSLAGSGGGLWSIEGGNWQIAAGLVNHSDVVMHLHEEIESISHLQGFYELNSTKGNSYSCEVTVVASPLDELNIRFSPPISIPARKLQHTYTTFVRGLLKPEYFGRNSVSEIPELVGTIEAPDLPFSSISVLKKYSEKDMTYKIFSRKPMADALLDHIFSVRKETVRINWGAYPHYNAPEVFAPFMLDGLHLYYVNAFENAASTMETSAVAAENIARLILSRFSGQVPSRSSGLKSSTTGGEFLHLDL
;
A
#
# COMPACT_ATOMS: atom_id res chain seq x y z
N MET A 1 -3.80 55.76 -71.36
CA MET A 1 -3.45 55.07 -70.10
C MET A 1 -4.58 54.13 -69.76
N ALA A 2 -4.29 52.81 -69.77
CA ALA A 2 -4.93 51.64 -69.13
C ALA A 2 -6.46 51.59 -68.95
N SER A 3 -7.20 50.49 -69.15
CA SER A 3 -6.96 49.14 -69.68
C SER A 3 -8.33 48.42 -69.76
N ALA A 4 -8.45 47.52 -70.75
CA ALA A 4 -9.35 46.37 -71.01
C ALA A 4 -10.65 46.15 -70.17
N LEU A 5 -11.84 46.02 -70.79
CA LEU A 5 -12.43 44.88 -71.56
C LEU A 5 -12.77 43.65 -70.70
N ILE A 6 -14.04 43.20 -70.74
CA ILE A 6 -14.46 41.80 -70.89
C ILE A 6 -15.89 41.74 -71.46
N PHE A 7 -16.02 40.89 -72.48
CA PHE A 7 -17.23 40.53 -73.23
C PHE A 7 -17.77 39.17 -72.75
N SER A 8 -19.05 38.95 -73.02
CA SER A 8 -19.87 37.73 -72.88
C SER A 8 -19.22 36.40 -73.33
N LEU A 9 -19.56 35.26 -72.68
CA LEU A 9 -20.01 34.02 -73.35
C LEU A 9 -20.41 32.88 -72.39
N PHE A 10 -21.36 32.08 -72.90
CA PHE A 10 -21.96 30.83 -72.42
C PHE A 10 -21.03 29.82 -71.72
N SER A 11 -21.58 29.00 -70.83
CA SER A 11 -21.02 27.67 -70.49
C SER A 11 -22.11 26.65 -70.13
N LEU A 12 -21.91 25.46 -70.67
CA LEU A 12 -22.74 24.25 -70.70
C LEU A 12 -23.01 23.63 -69.32
N LEU A 13 -24.21 23.03 -69.19
CA LEU A 13 -24.51 21.97 -68.22
C LEU A 13 -23.85 20.65 -68.65
N ILE A 14 -23.02 20.08 -67.77
CA ILE A 14 -22.54 18.70 -67.82
C ILE A 14 -22.90 18.06 -66.46
N ILE A 15 -23.70 16.99 -66.48
CA ILE A 15 -23.94 16.10 -65.33
C ILE A 15 -23.03 14.88 -65.51
N PRO A 16 -22.35 14.41 -64.45
CA PRO A 16 -22.30 12.95 -64.28
C PRO A 16 -22.35 12.44 -62.82
N SER A 17 -23.12 11.35 -62.68
CA SER A 17 -22.93 10.15 -61.85
C SER A 17 -22.73 10.26 -60.34
N GLN A 18 -23.78 9.87 -59.60
CA GLN A 18 -23.68 9.37 -58.22
C GLN A 18 -23.03 7.98 -58.20
N SER A 19 -21.96 7.82 -57.42
CA SER A 19 -21.55 6.54 -56.85
C SER A 19 -22.07 6.46 -55.41
N PRO A 20 -22.56 5.29 -54.94
CA PRO A 20 -22.86 5.12 -53.53
C PRO A 20 -21.52 4.94 -52.79
N GLN A 21 -21.05 6.01 -52.16
CA GLN A 21 -20.04 5.90 -51.10
C GLN A 21 -20.69 5.14 -49.94
N ALA A 22 -20.28 3.88 -49.77
CA ALA A 22 -20.44 3.19 -48.52
C ALA A 22 -19.80 4.07 -47.43
N GLU A 23 -20.62 4.54 -46.48
CA GLU A 23 -20.14 5.08 -45.21
C GLU A 23 -19.36 3.97 -44.50
N ALA A 24 -18.05 3.95 -44.71
CA ALA A 24 -17.15 3.35 -43.76
C ALA A 24 -17.27 4.19 -42.48
N ALA A 25 -18.11 3.74 -41.55
CA ALA A 25 -18.07 4.20 -40.17
C ALA A 25 -16.63 4.07 -39.69
N SER A 26 -15.92 5.20 -39.55
CA SER A 26 -14.60 5.21 -38.93
C SER A 26 -14.80 4.88 -37.46
N ALA A 27 -14.76 3.60 -37.14
CA ALA A 27 -14.56 3.13 -35.79
C ALA A 27 -13.21 3.67 -35.33
N ASN A 28 -13.22 4.74 -34.54
CA ASN A 28 -12.06 5.21 -33.82
C ASN A 28 -11.84 4.21 -32.67
N THR A 29 -11.19 3.08 -32.98
CA THR A 29 -11.12 1.87 -32.13
C THR A 29 -10.08 1.93 -31.01
N ASN A 30 -9.41 3.05 -30.78
CA ASN A 30 -8.22 3.10 -29.92
C ASN A 30 -8.52 3.48 -28.46
N GLY A 31 -9.66 3.05 -27.90
CA GLY A 31 -10.08 3.39 -26.53
C GLY A 31 -10.61 2.19 -25.75
N VAL A 32 -10.35 2.18 -24.44
CA VAL A 32 -10.89 1.20 -23.49
C VAL A 32 -12.32 1.59 -23.17
N LYS A 33 -13.32 0.82 -23.57
CA LYS A 33 -14.73 1.24 -23.41
C LYS A 33 -15.24 1.04 -21.99
N SER A 34 -14.80 0.00 -21.30
CA SER A 34 -15.31 -0.35 -19.97
C SER A 34 -14.30 -1.10 -19.11
N VAL A 35 -14.18 -0.69 -17.85
CA VAL A 35 -13.30 -1.29 -16.83
C VAL A 35 -14.11 -1.62 -15.58
N CYS A 36 -14.01 -2.87 -15.13
CA CYS A 36 -14.57 -3.34 -13.87
C CYS A 36 -13.44 -3.54 -12.85
N ILE A 37 -13.53 -2.90 -11.68
CA ILE A 37 -12.54 -3.01 -10.59
C ILE A 37 -13.20 -3.64 -9.36
N ILE A 38 -12.57 -4.67 -8.79
CA ILE A 38 -13.12 -5.41 -7.64
C ILE A 38 -12.33 -5.05 -6.39
N GLY A 39 -12.97 -4.26 -5.53
CA GLY A 39 -12.41 -3.72 -4.28
C GLY A 39 -12.12 -2.23 -4.38
N SER A 40 -12.59 -1.47 -3.39
CA SER A 40 -12.43 -0.01 -3.31
C SER A 40 -11.33 0.42 -2.32
N GLY A 41 -10.42 -0.49 -1.95
CA GLY A 41 -9.21 -0.13 -1.23
C GLY A 41 -8.25 0.69 -2.08
N ILE A 42 -7.12 1.10 -1.48
CA ILE A 42 -6.11 1.95 -2.16
C ILE A 42 -5.69 1.43 -3.53
N GLY A 43 -5.49 0.12 -3.70
CA GLY A 43 -5.15 -0.47 -4.99
C GLY A 43 -6.21 -0.20 -6.07
N GLY A 44 -7.48 -0.50 -5.79
CA GLY A 44 -8.57 -0.30 -6.76
C GLY A 44 -8.84 1.17 -7.03
N SER A 45 -8.83 2.02 -5.99
CA SER A 45 -9.00 3.46 -6.15
C SER A 45 -7.85 4.10 -6.93
N SER A 46 -6.61 3.63 -6.75
CA SER A 46 -5.46 4.13 -7.51
C SER A 46 -5.50 3.68 -8.96
N VAL A 47 -5.97 2.47 -9.27
CA VAL A 47 -6.15 2.04 -10.68
C VAL A 47 -7.14 2.96 -11.39
N ALA A 48 -8.29 3.23 -10.77
CA ALA A 48 -9.28 4.15 -11.33
C ALA A 48 -8.70 5.55 -11.57
N HIS A 49 -7.97 6.06 -10.58
CA HIS A 49 -7.31 7.36 -10.67
C HIS A 49 -6.30 7.43 -11.81
N PHE A 50 -5.38 6.48 -11.91
CA PHE A 50 -4.35 6.50 -12.94
C PHE A 50 -4.93 6.28 -14.34
N LEU A 51 -5.93 5.41 -14.50
CA LEU A 51 -6.63 5.26 -15.77
C LEU A 51 -7.24 6.60 -16.21
N ARG A 52 -7.90 7.32 -15.31
CA ARG A 52 -8.53 8.61 -15.63
C ARG A 52 -7.48 9.69 -15.89
N GLN A 53 -6.47 9.79 -15.03
CA GLN A 53 -5.37 10.74 -15.14
C GLN A 53 -4.64 10.60 -16.47
N TYR A 54 -4.24 9.38 -16.86
CA TYR A 54 -3.49 9.14 -18.08
C TYR A 54 -4.35 9.21 -19.34
N SER A 55 -5.64 8.87 -19.26
CA SER A 55 -6.58 9.05 -20.39
C SER A 55 -6.82 10.51 -20.77
N SER A 56 -6.34 11.46 -19.96
CA SER A 56 -6.38 12.89 -20.28
C SER A 56 -5.30 13.30 -21.30
N ASP A 57 -4.28 12.47 -21.52
CA ASP A 57 -3.28 12.67 -22.56
C ASP A 57 -3.85 12.20 -23.92
N PRO A 58 -3.99 13.07 -24.93
CA PRO A 58 -4.54 12.69 -26.23
C PRO A 58 -3.71 11.64 -27.00
N SER A 59 -2.46 11.41 -26.60
CA SER A 59 -1.59 10.37 -27.17
C SER A 59 -1.88 8.97 -26.62
N LEU A 60 -2.63 8.87 -25.53
CA LEU A 60 -3.01 7.62 -24.87
C LEU A 60 -4.48 7.26 -25.17
N PRO A 61 -4.84 5.96 -25.07
CA PRO A 61 -6.21 5.51 -25.25
C PRO A 61 -7.15 6.21 -24.28
N SER A 62 -8.30 6.65 -24.77
CA SER A 62 -9.37 7.12 -23.90
C SER A 62 -9.92 5.95 -23.07
N VAL A 63 -10.39 6.25 -21.87
CA VAL A 63 -11.04 5.29 -20.99
C VAL A 63 -12.51 5.70 -20.85
N GLY A 64 -13.43 4.78 -21.11
CA GLY A 64 -14.87 4.97 -20.96
C GLY A 64 -15.31 4.73 -19.51
N ASP A 65 -16.32 3.89 -19.33
CA ASP A 65 -16.94 3.62 -18.03
C ASP A 65 -15.97 2.88 -17.10
N ILE A 66 -15.81 3.38 -15.86
CA ILE A 66 -15.14 2.65 -14.79
C ILE A 66 -16.18 2.31 -13.73
N ARG A 67 -16.33 1.01 -13.43
CA ARG A 67 -17.18 0.51 -12.34
C ARG A 67 -16.32 -0.08 -11.25
N ILE A 68 -16.58 0.26 -10.00
CA ILE A 68 -15.90 -0.36 -8.85
C ILE A 68 -16.95 -1.10 -8.02
N PHE A 69 -16.64 -2.32 -7.61
CA PHE A 69 -17.49 -3.17 -6.78
C PHE A 69 -16.86 -3.35 -5.39
N GLU A 70 -17.61 -3.01 -4.34
CA GLU A 70 -17.18 -3.10 -2.96
C GLU A 70 -18.21 -3.89 -2.15
N ARG A 71 -17.76 -4.98 -1.51
CA ARG A 71 -18.62 -5.83 -0.68
C ARG A 71 -19.17 -5.08 0.54
N ASN A 72 -18.41 -4.11 1.03
CA ASN A 72 -18.76 -3.34 2.21
C ASN A 72 -19.60 -2.10 1.86
N GLY A 73 -20.17 -1.47 2.89
CA GLY A 73 -20.88 -0.20 2.74
C GLY A 73 -19.97 1.04 2.69
N VAL A 74 -18.65 0.86 2.74
CA VAL A 74 -17.67 1.94 2.87
C VAL A 74 -16.42 1.65 2.03
N VAL A 75 -15.80 2.73 1.55
CA VAL A 75 -14.56 2.71 0.75
C VAL A 75 -13.33 2.67 1.65
N GLY A 76 -12.22 2.09 1.15
CA GLY A 76 -10.90 2.16 1.80
C GLY A 76 -10.32 0.82 2.25
N GLY A 77 -11.11 -0.25 2.28
CA GLY A 77 -10.64 -1.60 2.60
C GLY A 77 -9.91 -1.67 3.96
N ARG A 78 -8.64 -2.11 3.96
CA ARG A 78 -7.79 -2.23 5.17
C ARG A 78 -7.38 -0.90 5.81
N MET A 79 -7.79 0.24 5.25
CA MET A 79 -7.55 1.59 5.80
C MET A 79 -8.69 2.06 6.71
N ALA A 80 -9.50 1.14 7.23
CA ALA A 80 -10.67 1.48 8.03
C ALA A 80 -10.32 2.15 9.37
N THR A 81 -11.31 2.80 9.95
CA THR A 81 -11.22 3.49 11.24
C THR A 81 -12.24 2.94 12.25
N VAL A 82 -12.00 3.23 13.53
CA VAL A 82 -12.88 2.90 14.66
C VAL A 82 -13.17 4.17 15.44
N SER A 83 -14.43 4.37 15.83
CA SER A 83 -14.84 5.45 16.72
C SER A 83 -14.97 4.94 18.16
N ILE A 84 -14.26 5.57 19.10
CA ILE A 84 -14.34 5.29 20.54
C ILE A 84 -14.43 6.62 21.28
N ALA A 85 -15.42 6.76 22.16
CA ALA A 85 -15.65 7.99 22.93
C ALA A 85 -15.71 9.29 22.09
N GLY A 86 -16.19 9.20 20.84
CA GLY A 86 -16.25 10.33 19.90
C GLY A 86 -14.95 10.65 19.16
N ASP A 87 -13.87 9.91 19.43
CA ASP A 87 -12.60 10.00 18.68
C ASP A 87 -12.49 8.89 17.64
N THR A 88 -11.93 9.23 16.49
CA THR A 88 -11.69 8.28 15.38
C THR A 88 -10.22 7.86 15.34
N PHE A 89 -9.98 6.55 15.30
CA PHE A 89 -8.66 5.94 15.27
C PHE A 89 -8.51 4.99 14.09
N GLU A 90 -7.32 4.97 13.49
CA GLU A 90 -6.97 4.02 12.42
C GLU A 90 -6.95 2.57 12.92
N ALA A 91 -7.67 1.67 12.24
CA ALA A 91 -7.68 0.23 12.52
C ALA A 91 -6.50 -0.51 11.89
N GLY A 92 -6.15 -0.13 10.66
CA GLY A 92 -4.98 -0.60 9.91
C GLY A 92 -4.23 0.58 9.30
N ALA A 93 -3.25 0.31 8.44
CA ALA A 93 -2.62 1.28 7.53
C ALA A 93 -2.36 2.67 8.14
N SER A 94 -1.82 2.74 9.37
CA SER A 94 -1.91 3.94 10.21
C SER A 94 -0.76 4.95 10.00
N ILE A 95 0.23 4.59 9.18
CA ILE A 95 1.46 5.38 8.96
C ILE A 95 1.81 5.43 7.47
N LEU A 96 2.40 6.56 7.06
CA LEU A 96 2.94 6.82 5.74
C LEU A 96 4.38 7.33 5.88
N HIS A 97 5.24 6.93 4.95
CA HIS A 97 6.66 7.30 4.93
C HIS A 97 6.89 8.50 3.99
N PRO A 98 7.86 9.40 4.25
CA PRO A 98 8.17 10.53 3.36
C PRO A 98 8.54 10.15 1.92
N LYS A 99 9.00 8.90 1.69
CA LYS A 99 9.32 8.37 0.36
C LYS A 99 8.16 7.62 -0.30
N ASN A 100 6.96 7.70 0.26
CA ASN A 100 5.72 7.23 -0.38
C ASN A 100 5.17 8.36 -1.27
N LEU A 101 5.71 8.46 -2.49
CA LEU A 101 5.48 9.62 -3.35
C LEU A 101 4.08 9.63 -3.96
N HIS A 102 3.47 8.47 -4.23
CA HIS A 102 2.06 8.45 -4.64
C HIS A 102 1.16 8.90 -3.50
N ALA A 103 1.35 8.40 -2.27
CA ALA A 103 0.57 8.87 -1.13
C ALA A 103 0.71 10.39 -0.92
N LEU A 104 1.92 10.95 -1.05
CA LEU A 104 2.15 12.40 -1.00
C LEU A 104 1.42 13.14 -2.13
N ASN A 105 1.55 12.67 -3.37
CA ASN A 105 0.92 13.29 -4.54
C ASN A 105 -0.61 13.24 -4.44
N PHE A 106 -1.19 12.11 -4.02
CA PHE A 106 -2.62 11.98 -3.77
C PHE A 106 -3.09 12.92 -2.67
N THR A 107 -2.32 13.04 -1.59
CA THR A 107 -2.62 13.97 -0.48
C THR A 107 -2.69 15.42 -0.97
N GLN A 108 -1.72 15.83 -1.79
CA GLN A 108 -1.70 17.16 -2.38
C GLN A 108 -2.85 17.37 -3.37
N PHE A 109 -3.07 16.42 -4.27
CA PHE A 109 -4.14 16.44 -5.26
C PHE A 109 -5.53 16.57 -4.62
N LEU A 110 -5.76 15.84 -3.52
CA LEU A 110 -7.03 15.84 -2.78
C LEU A 110 -7.13 16.96 -1.74
N ASN A 111 -6.10 17.82 -1.62
CA ASN A 111 -6.02 18.87 -0.61
C ASN A 111 -6.27 18.36 0.84
N LEU A 112 -5.75 17.17 1.15
CA LEU A 112 -5.88 16.55 2.46
C LEU A 112 -4.84 17.09 3.44
N ARG A 113 -5.20 17.21 4.72
CA ARG A 113 -4.30 17.74 5.75
C ARG A 113 -3.42 16.63 6.33
N ILE A 114 -2.12 16.89 6.36
CA ILE A 114 -1.15 15.99 6.99
C ILE A 114 -1.18 16.19 8.51
N LYS A 115 -1.48 15.12 9.22
CA LYS A 115 -1.25 14.98 10.66
C LYS A 115 0.18 14.49 10.88
N LYS A 116 1.06 15.42 11.27
CA LYS A 116 2.41 15.08 11.75
C LYS A 116 2.31 14.39 13.12
N PRO A 117 3.22 13.47 13.45
CA PRO A 117 3.31 12.92 14.80
C PRO A 117 3.42 14.06 15.80
N SER A 118 2.77 13.93 16.97
CA SER A 118 3.00 14.86 18.06
C SER A 118 4.50 14.90 18.37
N SER A 119 5.05 16.09 18.60
CA SER A 119 6.46 16.29 18.93
C SER A 119 6.91 15.65 20.24
N ALA A 120 5.99 15.04 21.00
CA ALA A 120 6.30 14.19 22.13
C ALA A 120 6.81 12.84 21.60
N SER A 121 8.04 12.48 21.93
CA SER A 121 8.57 11.15 21.67
C SER A 121 7.73 10.12 22.44
N PHE A 122 7.04 9.23 21.74
CA PHE A 122 6.38 8.09 22.39
C PHE A 122 7.42 7.27 23.14
N SER A 123 7.16 6.96 24.41
CA SER A 123 8.05 6.07 25.16
C SER A 123 7.90 4.64 24.67
N LEU A 124 9.00 4.00 24.29
CA LEU A 124 9.09 2.62 23.81
C LEU A 124 9.55 1.69 24.94
N GLY A 125 8.90 0.53 25.07
CA GLY A 125 9.34 -0.59 25.88
C GLY A 125 9.42 -1.88 25.07
N ILE A 126 10.54 -2.59 25.15
CA ILE A 126 10.71 -3.95 24.62
C ILE A 126 10.46 -4.94 25.75
N TRP A 127 9.42 -5.74 25.63
CA TRP A 127 8.93 -6.65 26.67
C TRP A 127 9.08 -8.12 26.28
N ASP A 128 9.55 -8.95 27.20
CA ASP A 128 9.78 -10.39 26.96
C ASP A 128 8.64 -11.30 27.45
N GLY A 129 7.59 -10.73 28.06
CA GLY A 129 6.53 -11.48 28.72
C GLY A 129 6.57 -11.41 30.25
N THR A 130 7.72 -11.01 30.79
CA THR A 130 7.97 -10.95 32.23
C THR A 130 8.55 -9.60 32.65
N GLN A 131 9.50 -9.07 31.89
CA GLN A 131 10.22 -7.83 32.18
C GLN A 131 10.48 -7.02 30.90
N PHE A 132 10.85 -5.76 31.09
CA PHE A 132 11.29 -4.92 29.99
C PHE A 132 12.80 -5.05 29.79
N LEU A 133 13.21 -5.59 28.65
CA LEU A 133 14.61 -5.71 28.23
C LEU A 133 15.24 -4.35 27.91
N PHE A 134 14.41 -3.44 27.40
CA PHE A 134 14.80 -2.08 27.08
C PHE A 134 13.60 -1.13 27.27
N LYS A 135 13.87 0.10 27.71
CA LYS A 135 12.89 1.19 27.76
C LYS A 135 13.57 2.51 27.37
N THR A 136 12.88 3.32 26.59
CA THR A 136 13.23 4.73 26.48
C THR A 136 12.74 5.48 27.73
N LEU A 137 13.37 6.61 28.01
CA LEU A 137 12.93 7.54 29.03
C LEU A 137 11.66 8.26 28.57
N ASP A 138 10.81 8.58 29.54
CA ASP A 138 9.57 9.33 29.37
C ASP A 138 9.55 10.55 30.30
N SER A 139 8.85 11.61 29.91
CA SER A 139 8.66 12.80 30.73
C SER A 139 7.30 13.45 30.49
N ASN A 140 6.59 13.74 31.59
CA ASN A 140 5.36 14.52 31.58
C ASN A 140 5.56 16.00 31.22
N SER A 141 6.81 16.47 31.09
CA SER A 141 7.12 17.86 30.79
C SER A 141 6.84 18.21 29.34
N LYS A 142 5.94 19.15 29.07
CA LYS A 142 5.61 19.62 27.70
C LYS A 142 6.55 20.72 27.17
N PHE A 143 7.56 21.10 27.95
CA PHE A 143 8.48 22.15 27.54
C PHE A 143 9.39 21.68 26.38
N PRO A 144 9.46 22.41 25.25
CA PRO A 144 10.16 21.95 24.04
C PRO A 144 11.64 21.61 24.26
N ILE A 145 12.33 22.37 25.11
CA ILE A 145 13.75 22.16 25.41
C ILE A 145 13.94 20.80 26.12
N PHE A 146 13.08 20.47 27.08
CA PHE A 146 13.13 19.19 27.79
C PHE A 146 12.81 18.02 26.87
N GLN A 147 11.83 18.17 25.98
CA GLN A 147 11.50 17.15 24.97
C GLN A 147 12.68 16.91 24.01
N LYS A 148 13.40 17.96 23.60
CA LYS A 148 14.59 17.84 22.77
C LYS A 148 15.73 17.13 23.51
N ILE A 149 16.00 17.49 24.77
CA ILE A 149 16.98 16.79 25.62
C ILE A 149 16.60 15.32 25.78
N LEU A 150 15.34 15.02 26.09
CA LEU A 150 14.82 13.67 26.25
C LEU A 150 15.05 12.84 24.98
N SER A 151 14.71 13.40 23.81
CA SER A 151 14.96 12.76 22.52
C SER A 151 16.45 12.44 22.31
N TYR A 152 17.37 13.37 22.56
CA TYR A 152 18.81 13.10 22.46
C TYR A 152 19.28 12.05 23.47
N THR A 153 18.79 12.08 24.70
CA THR A 153 19.13 11.06 25.71
C THR A 153 18.66 9.68 25.29
N ASN A 154 17.46 9.57 24.72
CA ASN A 154 16.93 8.32 24.18
C ASN A 154 17.75 7.82 22.99
N SER A 155 18.14 8.69 22.07
CA SER A 155 19.06 8.34 20.98
C SER A 155 20.41 7.84 21.49
N LEU A 156 20.94 8.46 22.55
CA LEU A 156 22.19 8.04 23.17
C LEU A 156 22.06 6.68 23.89
N LEU A 157 20.95 6.44 24.59
CA LEU A 157 20.64 5.14 25.20
C LEU A 157 20.54 4.03 24.15
N MET A 158 19.84 4.28 23.04
CA MET A 158 19.76 3.36 21.90
C MET A 158 21.14 3.09 21.32
N PHE A 159 21.97 4.13 21.14
CA PHE A 159 23.33 3.99 20.65
C PHE A 159 24.23 3.21 21.60
N PHE A 160 24.13 3.41 22.92
CA PHE A 160 24.91 2.62 23.88
C PHE A 160 24.50 1.15 23.89
N ARG A 161 23.23 0.83 23.62
CA ARG A 161 22.75 -0.55 23.57
C ARG A 161 23.11 -1.26 22.26
N TYR A 162 22.93 -0.59 21.13
CA TYR A 162 23.00 -1.21 19.81
C TYR A 162 24.22 -0.77 18.96
N GLY A 163 24.90 0.31 19.36
CA GLY A 163 26.08 0.84 18.70
C GLY A 163 25.87 1.16 17.22
N PHE A 164 26.92 0.94 16.44
CA PHE A 164 26.93 1.12 14.99
C PHE A 164 25.97 0.20 14.22
N SER A 165 25.39 -0.82 14.87
CA SER A 165 24.37 -1.66 14.26
C SER A 165 23.13 -0.86 13.84
N LEU A 166 22.83 0.25 14.51
CA LEU A 166 21.75 1.17 14.12
C LEU A 166 22.04 1.87 12.78
N MET A 167 23.30 2.26 12.54
CA MET A 167 23.70 2.90 11.29
C MET A 167 23.65 1.90 10.12
N ARG A 168 24.13 0.66 10.35
CA ARG A 168 24.02 -0.42 9.35
C ARG A 168 22.57 -0.75 9.00
N MET A 169 21.69 -0.76 9.99
CA MET A 169 20.24 -0.89 9.77
C MET A 169 19.70 0.25 8.90
N GLY A 170 20.12 1.49 9.16
CA GLY A 170 19.78 2.65 8.32
C GLY A 170 20.21 2.46 6.87
N SER A 171 21.48 2.13 6.63
CA SER A 171 22.01 1.89 5.28
C SER A 171 21.32 0.74 4.55
N PHE A 172 20.95 -0.34 5.25
CA PHE A 172 20.17 -1.44 4.69
C PHE A 172 18.80 -0.96 4.19
N VAL A 173 18.10 -0.15 4.99
CA VAL A 173 16.80 0.42 4.62
C VAL A 173 16.92 1.41 3.46
N GLU A 174 17.90 2.31 3.51
CA GLU A 174 18.15 3.31 2.46
C GLU A 174 18.38 2.64 1.10
N ASN A 175 19.19 1.59 1.04
CA ASN A 175 19.42 0.83 -0.20
C ASN A 175 18.11 0.28 -0.80
N ALA A 176 17.23 -0.31 0.03
CA ALA A 176 15.94 -0.80 -0.44
C ALA A 176 15.01 0.34 -0.90
N VAL A 177 15.00 1.47 -0.18
CA VAL A 177 14.21 2.66 -0.51
C VAL A 177 14.68 3.33 -1.80
N ASP A 178 15.99 3.37 -2.05
CA ASP A 178 16.56 3.92 -3.28
C ASP A 178 16.21 3.06 -4.49
N CYS A 179 16.31 1.73 -4.35
CA CYS A 179 15.81 0.80 -5.35
C CYS A 179 14.30 0.95 -5.61
N PHE A 180 13.49 1.09 -4.56
CA PHE A 180 12.05 1.32 -4.68
C PHE A 180 11.71 2.63 -5.38
N SER A 181 12.50 3.69 -5.15
CA SER A 181 12.28 5.01 -5.74
C SER A 181 12.35 5.03 -7.27
N LYS A 182 12.98 4.02 -7.89
CA LYS A 182 12.97 3.84 -9.35
C LYS A 182 11.55 3.65 -9.92
N TYR A 183 10.60 3.19 -9.12
CA TYR A 183 9.21 3.06 -9.59
C TYR A 183 8.56 4.40 -9.91
N TYR A 184 9.05 5.52 -9.37
CA TYR A 184 8.51 6.84 -9.69
C TYR A 184 9.09 7.45 -10.97
N MET A 185 9.96 6.73 -11.68
CA MET A 185 10.46 7.16 -12.98
C MET A 185 9.32 7.26 -14.01
N GLY A 186 9.39 8.29 -14.86
CA GLY A 186 8.37 8.61 -15.85
C GLY A 186 8.23 7.59 -16.98
N PHE A 187 7.28 7.85 -17.89
CA PHE A 187 6.87 6.93 -18.95
C PHE A 187 8.03 6.48 -19.87
N ASP A 188 8.96 7.40 -20.17
CA ASP A 188 10.08 7.14 -21.07
C ASP A 188 11.16 6.24 -20.45
N SER A 189 11.23 6.18 -19.12
CA SER A 189 12.32 5.51 -18.39
C SER A 189 11.90 4.22 -17.69
N ARG A 190 10.67 4.18 -17.16
CA ARG A 190 10.14 2.99 -16.47
C ARG A 190 9.37 2.12 -17.46
N PRO A 191 9.78 0.86 -17.71
CA PRO A 191 9.00 -0.10 -18.47
C PRO A 191 7.66 -0.41 -17.79
N VAL A 192 6.77 -1.03 -18.56
CA VAL A 192 5.51 -1.57 -18.05
C VAL A 192 5.65 -3.08 -17.92
N PHE A 193 5.23 -3.63 -16.78
CA PHE A 193 5.54 -5.02 -16.42
C PHE A 193 4.29 -5.89 -16.39
N GLU A 194 4.33 -7.06 -17.02
CA GLU A 194 3.25 -8.07 -16.93
C GLU A 194 3.36 -8.92 -15.67
N THR A 195 4.56 -9.00 -15.08
CA THR A 195 4.84 -9.78 -13.86
C THR A 195 5.48 -8.93 -12.75
N VAL A 196 5.20 -9.32 -11.51
CA VAL A 196 5.85 -8.71 -10.32
C VAL A 196 7.35 -8.99 -10.32
N GLU A 197 7.76 -10.18 -10.75
CA GLU A 197 9.17 -10.59 -10.80
C GLU A 197 10.00 -9.69 -11.72
N GLU A 198 9.54 -9.41 -12.94
CA GLU A 198 10.23 -8.49 -13.86
C GLU A 198 10.34 -7.08 -13.28
N MET A 199 9.26 -6.60 -12.67
CA MET A 199 9.22 -5.29 -12.02
C MET A 199 10.25 -5.19 -10.88
N LEU A 200 10.29 -6.21 -10.00
CA LEU A 200 11.26 -6.29 -8.90
C LEU A 200 12.70 -6.41 -9.39
N LYS A 201 12.96 -7.21 -10.43
CA LYS A 201 14.29 -7.36 -11.02
C LYS A 201 14.79 -6.04 -11.60
N TRP A 202 13.93 -5.33 -12.32
CA TRP A 202 14.27 -4.03 -12.90
C TRP A 202 14.62 -2.98 -11.83
N ALA A 203 13.87 -2.94 -10.72
CA ALA A 203 14.19 -2.05 -9.61
C ALA A 203 15.46 -2.44 -8.83
N GLY A 204 15.88 -3.71 -8.91
CA GLY A 204 16.94 -4.28 -8.08
C GLY A 204 16.46 -4.77 -6.72
N LEU A 205 15.16 -5.03 -6.58
CA LEU A 205 14.52 -5.48 -5.33
C LEU A 205 14.32 -7.00 -5.26
N PHE A 206 14.41 -7.71 -6.39
CA PHE A 206 14.10 -9.14 -6.45
C PHE A 206 14.92 -9.99 -5.48
N ASN A 207 16.22 -9.71 -5.34
CA ASN A 207 17.10 -10.49 -4.46
C ASN A 207 16.67 -10.43 -2.98
N PHE A 208 16.13 -9.28 -2.52
CA PHE A 208 15.59 -9.13 -1.16
C PHE A 208 14.40 -10.05 -0.89
N THR A 209 13.77 -10.63 -1.92
CA THR A 209 12.65 -11.57 -1.77
C THR A 209 13.08 -13.03 -1.70
N GLY A 210 14.37 -13.31 -1.98
CA GLY A 210 14.92 -14.67 -2.04
C GLY A 210 15.40 -15.23 -0.69
N ARG A 211 15.59 -14.38 0.32
CA ARG A 211 16.11 -14.74 1.65
C ARG A 211 15.30 -14.08 2.76
N THR A 212 15.43 -14.61 3.97
CA THR A 212 14.79 -14.04 5.16
C THR A 212 15.45 -12.72 5.55
N LEU A 213 14.71 -11.85 6.22
CA LEU A 213 15.25 -10.60 6.77
C LEU A 213 16.40 -10.90 7.74
N GLN A 214 16.30 -11.93 8.56
CA GLN A 214 17.38 -12.30 9.48
C GLN A 214 18.70 -12.57 8.75
N GLU A 215 18.68 -13.33 7.67
CA GLU A 215 19.86 -13.63 6.87
C GLU A 215 20.45 -12.37 6.22
N GLU A 216 19.60 -11.54 5.61
CA GLU A 216 20.02 -10.27 5.00
C GLU A 216 20.67 -9.31 6.01
N LEU A 217 20.11 -9.22 7.23
CA LEU A 217 20.64 -8.35 8.27
C LEU A 217 21.94 -8.87 8.90
N VAL A 218 22.08 -10.19 9.05
CA VAL A 218 23.34 -10.80 9.51
C VAL A 218 24.45 -10.54 8.49
N ASP A 219 24.17 -10.70 7.20
CA ASP A 219 25.14 -10.44 6.13
C ASP A 219 25.49 -8.95 6.02
N ALA A 220 24.54 -8.06 6.29
CA ALA A 220 24.78 -6.61 6.42
C ALA A 220 25.54 -6.23 7.72
N GLY A 221 25.90 -7.21 8.56
CA GLY A 221 26.71 -7.02 9.76
C GLY A 221 25.95 -6.42 10.94
N LEU A 222 24.63 -6.57 11.01
CA LEU A 222 23.86 -6.14 12.17
C LEU A 222 24.08 -7.11 13.35
N SER A 223 24.12 -6.55 14.56
CA SER A 223 24.32 -7.36 15.77
C SER A 223 23.10 -8.24 16.06
N PRO A 224 23.29 -9.48 16.56
CA PRO A 224 22.18 -10.33 16.97
C PRO A 224 21.24 -9.64 17.98
N LEU A 225 21.78 -8.83 18.90
CA LEU A 225 20.99 -8.13 19.92
C LEU A 225 20.01 -7.12 19.30
N LEU A 226 20.44 -6.31 18.32
CA LEU A 226 19.55 -5.39 17.64
C LEU A 226 18.49 -6.13 16.81
N ILE A 227 18.86 -7.27 16.20
CA ILE A 227 17.94 -8.10 15.42
C ILE A 227 16.84 -8.70 16.32
N THR A 228 17.22 -9.34 17.43
CA THR A 228 16.28 -10.03 18.34
C THR A 228 15.39 -9.09 19.13
N GLU A 229 15.86 -7.87 19.41
CA GLU A 229 15.09 -6.88 20.13
C GLU A 229 14.38 -5.90 19.18
N LEU A 230 15.10 -4.91 18.67
CA LEU A 230 14.49 -3.78 17.99
C LEU A 230 13.86 -4.16 16.64
N VAL A 231 14.59 -4.88 15.79
CA VAL A 231 14.09 -5.28 14.46
C VAL A 231 12.90 -6.24 14.60
N THR A 232 13.00 -7.21 15.51
CA THR A 232 11.91 -8.15 15.79
C THR A 232 10.67 -7.44 16.31
N VAL A 233 10.80 -6.48 17.22
CA VAL A 233 9.68 -5.67 17.70
C VAL A 233 9.05 -4.87 16.55
N ILE A 234 9.85 -4.20 15.72
CA ILE A 234 9.36 -3.43 14.57
C ILE A 234 8.57 -4.31 13.59
N THR A 235 9.13 -5.46 13.22
CA THR A 235 8.49 -6.41 12.30
C THR A 235 7.21 -7.00 12.86
N ARG A 236 7.17 -7.31 14.15
CA ARG A 236 5.97 -7.80 14.83
C ARG A 236 4.87 -6.73 14.91
N ILE A 237 5.22 -5.47 15.11
CA ILE A 237 4.26 -4.35 15.11
C ILE A 237 3.67 -4.14 13.72
N ASN A 238 4.53 -4.08 12.70
CA ASN A 238 4.10 -3.66 11.37
C ASN A 238 3.49 -4.80 10.54
N TYR A 239 3.96 -6.03 10.70
CA TYR A 239 3.53 -7.19 9.89
C TYR A 239 2.95 -8.34 10.70
N GLY A 240 2.98 -8.26 12.04
CA GLY A 240 2.57 -9.37 12.87
C GLY A 240 3.43 -10.61 12.66
N GLN A 241 4.67 -10.48 12.19
CA GLN A 241 5.58 -11.58 11.85
C GLN A 241 6.99 -11.27 12.38
N SER A 242 7.84 -12.30 12.52
CA SER A 242 9.20 -12.13 13.03
C SER A 242 10.18 -11.74 11.92
N VAL A 243 11.48 -11.69 12.22
CA VAL A 243 12.56 -11.54 11.22
C VAL A 243 12.67 -12.71 10.23
N SER A 244 11.83 -13.72 10.36
CA SER A 244 11.65 -14.81 9.38
C SER A 244 10.93 -14.39 8.10
N ILE A 245 10.33 -13.20 8.04
CA ILE A 245 9.75 -12.65 6.80
C ILE A 245 10.81 -12.47 5.72
N SER A 246 10.40 -12.29 4.46
CA SER A 246 11.32 -11.97 3.37
C SER A 246 12.07 -10.66 3.62
N GLY A 247 13.31 -10.57 3.13
CA GLY A 247 14.16 -9.40 3.29
C GLY A 247 13.52 -8.10 2.83
N LEU A 248 12.75 -8.14 1.73
CA LEU A 248 12.06 -6.95 1.20
C LEU A 248 10.92 -6.49 2.10
N ALA A 249 10.04 -7.41 2.52
CA ALA A 249 8.97 -7.09 3.47
C ALA A 249 9.56 -6.56 4.80
N GLY A 250 10.68 -7.13 5.24
CA GLY A 250 11.45 -6.66 6.39
C GLY A 250 12.05 -5.27 6.22
N ALA A 251 12.68 -4.97 5.08
CA ALA A 251 13.19 -3.64 4.78
C ALA A 251 12.07 -2.59 4.78
N VAL A 252 10.92 -2.90 4.17
CA VAL A 252 9.72 -2.05 4.19
C VAL A 252 9.20 -1.88 5.62
N SER A 253 9.20 -2.93 6.43
CA SER A 253 8.83 -2.85 7.85
C SER A 253 9.73 -1.88 8.62
N LEU A 254 11.04 -1.94 8.40
CA LEU A 254 12.01 -1.07 9.06
C LEU A 254 11.89 0.38 8.60
N ALA A 255 11.64 0.61 7.30
CA ALA A 255 11.33 1.94 6.78
C ALA A 255 10.09 2.56 7.46
N GLY A 256 9.07 1.73 7.73
CA GLY A 256 7.87 2.10 8.50
C GLY A 256 8.11 2.37 9.99
N SER A 257 9.36 2.43 10.46
CA SER A 257 9.71 2.82 11.83
C SER A 257 10.80 3.90 11.89
N GLY A 258 11.10 4.51 10.75
CA GLY A 258 12.02 5.64 10.63
C GLY A 258 11.45 6.97 11.10
N GLY A 259 12.23 8.04 10.93
CA GLY A 259 11.79 9.40 11.22
C GLY A 259 10.87 9.97 10.14
N GLY A 260 10.06 10.98 10.50
CA GLY A 260 9.24 11.72 9.53
C GLY A 260 7.98 11.01 9.05
N LEU A 261 7.59 9.90 9.69
CA LEU A 261 6.31 9.22 9.41
C LEU A 261 5.15 10.19 9.62
N TRP A 262 4.07 10.01 8.87
CA TRP A 262 2.92 10.90 8.88
C TRP A 262 1.62 10.15 8.61
N SER A 263 0.49 10.83 8.76
CA SER A 263 -0.85 10.31 8.47
C SER A 263 -1.77 11.45 8.01
N ILE A 264 -2.97 11.13 7.55
CA ILE A 264 -4.00 12.12 7.21
C ILE A 264 -4.85 12.45 8.44
N GLU A 265 -5.11 13.74 8.65
CA GLU A 265 -6.09 14.21 9.64
C GLU A 265 -7.49 13.68 9.28
N GLY A 266 -8.14 12.96 10.20
CA GLY A 266 -9.42 12.27 9.95
C GLY A 266 -9.29 10.87 9.33
N GLY A 267 -8.07 10.49 8.95
CA GLY A 267 -7.69 9.13 8.59
C GLY A 267 -7.31 8.91 7.14
N ASN A 268 -6.46 7.92 6.91
CA ASN A 268 -5.81 7.61 5.64
C ASN A 268 -6.82 7.11 4.59
N TRP A 269 -7.93 6.48 4.99
CA TRP A 269 -9.01 6.05 4.08
C TRP A 269 -9.50 7.15 3.13
N GLN A 270 -9.39 8.42 3.55
CA GLN A 270 -9.75 9.58 2.74
C GLN A 270 -8.97 9.66 1.42
N ILE A 271 -7.77 9.09 1.36
CA ILE A 271 -7.01 8.96 0.11
C ILE A 271 -7.82 8.11 -0.88
N ALA A 272 -8.19 6.88 -0.51
CA ALA A 272 -8.95 5.99 -1.38
C ALA A 272 -10.31 6.59 -1.77
N ALA A 273 -11.06 7.13 -0.79
CA ALA A 273 -12.36 7.76 -1.04
C ALA A 273 -12.24 8.99 -1.96
N GLY A 274 -11.23 9.83 -1.75
CA GLY A 274 -10.98 10.99 -2.58
C GLY A 274 -10.62 10.61 -4.02
N LEU A 275 -9.76 9.60 -4.21
CA LEU A 275 -9.40 9.10 -5.54
C LEU A 275 -10.62 8.57 -6.29
N VAL A 276 -11.47 7.76 -5.64
CA VAL A 276 -12.74 7.27 -6.20
C VAL A 276 -13.61 8.45 -6.67
N ASN A 277 -13.81 9.46 -5.82
CA ASN A 277 -14.65 10.61 -6.13
C ASN A 277 -14.15 11.47 -7.30
N HIS A 278 -12.83 11.47 -7.57
CA HIS A 278 -12.22 12.25 -8.64
C HIS A 278 -11.95 11.45 -9.93
N SER A 279 -12.37 10.17 -9.99
CA SER A 279 -12.06 9.28 -11.12
C SER A 279 -13.24 9.02 -12.07
N ASP A 280 -14.39 9.68 -11.84
CA ASP A 280 -15.63 9.48 -12.61
C ASP A 280 -15.99 7.98 -12.71
N VAL A 281 -16.31 7.40 -11.56
CA VAL A 281 -16.60 5.96 -11.42
C VAL A 281 -18.04 5.72 -11.00
N VAL A 282 -18.62 4.63 -11.50
CA VAL A 282 -19.88 4.10 -10.99
C VAL A 282 -19.55 3.16 -9.82
N MET A 283 -19.92 3.58 -8.61
CA MET A 283 -19.59 2.88 -7.37
C MET A 283 -20.74 1.94 -6.95
N HIS A 284 -20.45 0.64 -6.89
CA HIS A 284 -21.36 -0.40 -6.40
C HIS A 284 -20.97 -0.83 -4.99
N LEU A 285 -21.60 -0.24 -3.97
CA LEU A 285 -21.42 -0.63 -2.56
C LEU A 285 -22.34 -1.80 -2.18
N HIS A 286 -21.97 -2.51 -1.11
CA HIS A 286 -22.66 -3.72 -0.65
C HIS A 286 -22.77 -4.80 -1.73
N GLU A 287 -21.87 -4.83 -2.70
CA GLU A 287 -21.95 -5.69 -3.87
C GLU A 287 -20.66 -6.46 -4.07
N GLU A 288 -20.68 -7.73 -3.69
CA GLU A 288 -19.58 -8.66 -3.89
C GLU A 288 -19.73 -9.39 -5.23
N ILE A 289 -18.62 -9.52 -5.96
CA ILE A 289 -18.54 -10.30 -7.20
C ILE A 289 -18.23 -11.76 -6.85
N GLU A 290 -19.06 -12.69 -7.33
CA GLU A 290 -18.93 -14.13 -7.07
C GLU A 290 -18.24 -14.88 -8.20
N SER A 291 -18.33 -14.37 -9.43
CA SER A 291 -17.72 -15.02 -10.59
C SER A 291 -17.33 -14.04 -11.67
N ILE A 292 -16.27 -14.38 -12.39
CA ILE A 292 -15.75 -13.64 -13.54
C ILE A 292 -15.58 -14.63 -14.69
N SER A 293 -16.30 -14.40 -15.79
CA SER A 293 -16.30 -15.27 -16.95
C SER A 293 -15.88 -14.50 -18.20
N HIS A 294 -14.91 -14.99 -18.96
CA HIS A 294 -14.55 -14.37 -20.24
C HIS A 294 -15.44 -14.92 -21.37
N LEU A 295 -16.25 -14.05 -21.97
CA LEU A 295 -17.21 -14.35 -23.03
C LEU A 295 -16.99 -13.39 -24.22
N GLN A 296 -16.62 -13.95 -25.37
CA GLN A 296 -16.63 -13.24 -26.67
C GLN A 296 -15.93 -11.86 -26.67
N GLY A 297 -14.80 -11.74 -25.97
CA GLY A 297 -13.98 -10.51 -25.93
C GLY A 297 -14.31 -9.55 -24.78
N PHE A 298 -15.21 -9.94 -23.87
CA PHE A 298 -15.53 -9.20 -22.66
C PHE A 298 -15.52 -10.13 -21.43
N TYR A 299 -15.42 -9.55 -20.25
CA TYR A 299 -15.63 -10.23 -18.97
C TYR A 299 -17.03 -9.96 -18.48
N GLU A 300 -17.74 -11.02 -18.15
CA GLU A 300 -19.01 -10.99 -17.43
C GLU A 300 -18.75 -11.22 -15.93
N LEU A 301 -19.12 -10.24 -15.11
CA LEU A 301 -19.01 -10.29 -13.65
C LEU A 301 -20.39 -10.47 -13.06
N ASN A 302 -20.61 -11.59 -12.35
CA ASN A 302 -21.85 -11.84 -11.63
C ASN A 302 -21.70 -11.50 -10.15
N SER A 303 -22.65 -10.75 -9.60
CA SER A 303 -22.64 -10.33 -8.21
C SER A 303 -23.57 -11.15 -7.33
N THR A 304 -23.28 -11.12 -6.02
CA THR A 304 -24.12 -11.65 -4.93
C THR A 304 -25.56 -11.10 -4.93
N LYS A 305 -25.80 -9.96 -5.61
CA LYS A 305 -27.15 -9.38 -5.77
C LYS A 305 -27.93 -9.95 -6.96
N GLY A 306 -27.34 -10.88 -7.71
CA GLY A 306 -27.94 -11.44 -8.93
C GLY A 306 -27.81 -10.53 -10.16
N ASN A 307 -26.98 -9.49 -10.09
CA ASN A 307 -26.69 -8.62 -11.24
C ASN A 307 -25.54 -9.22 -12.07
N SER A 308 -25.55 -8.92 -13.37
CA SER A 308 -24.46 -9.24 -14.31
C SER A 308 -23.95 -7.95 -14.97
N TYR A 309 -22.64 -7.82 -15.06
CA TYR A 309 -21.95 -6.65 -15.63
C TYR A 309 -20.94 -7.09 -16.67
N SER A 310 -20.94 -6.43 -17.84
CA SER A 310 -19.98 -6.69 -18.91
C SER A 310 -18.92 -5.58 -18.98
N CYS A 311 -17.64 -5.98 -19.05
CA CYS A 311 -16.50 -5.08 -19.12
C CYS A 311 -15.41 -5.61 -20.07
N GLU A 312 -14.72 -4.74 -20.82
CA GLU A 312 -13.56 -5.13 -21.65
C GLU A 312 -12.34 -5.49 -20.80
N VAL A 313 -12.19 -4.81 -19.65
CA VAL A 313 -11.07 -4.99 -18.72
C VAL A 313 -11.61 -5.30 -17.32
N THR A 314 -10.99 -6.26 -16.64
CA THR A 314 -11.29 -6.56 -15.24
C THR A 314 -10.04 -6.46 -14.38
N VAL A 315 -10.12 -5.74 -13.28
CA VAL A 315 -9.02 -5.57 -12.33
C VAL A 315 -9.45 -6.05 -10.95
N VAL A 316 -8.80 -7.10 -10.46
CA VAL A 316 -8.97 -7.59 -9.10
C VAL A 316 -8.03 -6.81 -8.18
N ALA A 317 -8.62 -6.03 -7.27
CA ALA A 317 -7.91 -5.25 -6.25
C ALA A 317 -8.27 -5.70 -4.82
N SER A 318 -8.52 -7.01 -4.67
CA SER A 318 -8.83 -7.68 -3.40
C SER A 318 -7.98 -8.95 -3.26
N PRO A 319 -7.53 -9.35 -2.05
CA PRO A 319 -6.73 -10.56 -1.87
C PRO A 319 -7.51 -11.81 -2.25
N LEU A 320 -7.13 -12.49 -3.34
CA LEU A 320 -7.86 -13.65 -3.86
C LEU A 320 -7.89 -14.84 -2.90
N ASP A 321 -6.91 -14.94 -2.00
CA ASP A 321 -6.81 -16.02 -1.01
C ASP A 321 -7.86 -15.93 0.10
N GLU A 322 -8.52 -14.78 0.26
CA GLU A 322 -9.61 -14.57 1.21
C GLU A 322 -10.98 -14.73 0.57
N LEU A 323 -11.04 -14.93 -0.75
CA LEU A 323 -12.26 -14.82 -1.55
C LEU A 323 -12.58 -16.10 -2.30
N ASN A 324 -13.87 -16.31 -2.54
CA ASN A 324 -14.38 -17.45 -3.31
C ASN A 324 -14.89 -17.03 -4.69
N ILE A 325 -14.10 -16.20 -5.40
CA ILE A 325 -14.45 -15.79 -6.77
C ILE A 325 -14.19 -16.96 -7.73
N ARG A 326 -15.20 -17.33 -8.50
CA ARG A 326 -15.09 -18.37 -9.54
C ARG A 326 -14.65 -17.77 -10.86
N PHE A 327 -13.58 -18.30 -11.46
CA PHE A 327 -13.07 -17.84 -12.75
C PHE A 327 -13.39 -18.84 -13.85
N SER A 328 -13.86 -18.35 -15.00
CA SER A 328 -14.08 -19.15 -16.20
C SER A 328 -13.50 -18.43 -17.44
N PRO A 329 -12.38 -18.87 -18.02
CA PRO A 329 -11.62 -20.06 -17.65
C PRO A 329 -10.94 -19.93 -16.27
N PRO A 330 -10.58 -21.05 -15.62
CA PRO A 330 -9.85 -21.01 -14.36
C PRO A 330 -8.50 -20.30 -14.49
N ILE A 331 -8.15 -19.49 -13.49
CA ILE A 331 -6.83 -18.86 -13.37
C ILE A 331 -5.89 -19.70 -12.48
N SER A 332 -4.58 -19.52 -12.66
CA SER A 332 -3.56 -20.16 -11.82
C SER A 332 -2.76 -19.10 -11.09
N ILE A 333 -2.85 -19.07 -9.76
CA ILE A 333 -2.04 -18.22 -8.89
C ILE A 333 -1.33 -19.09 -7.83
N PRO A 334 -0.11 -18.71 -7.39
CA PRO A 334 0.54 -19.39 -6.28
C PRO A 334 -0.34 -19.34 -5.03
N ALA A 335 -0.44 -20.47 -4.33
CA ALA A 335 -1.17 -20.52 -3.07
C ALA A 335 -0.50 -19.62 -2.04
N ARG A 336 -1.28 -18.79 -1.36
CA ARG A 336 -0.80 -17.90 -0.32
C ARG A 336 -1.71 -17.96 0.90
N LYS A 337 -1.11 -17.81 2.07
CA LYS A 337 -1.83 -17.68 3.34
C LYS A 337 -1.65 -16.25 3.82
N LEU A 338 -2.72 -15.61 4.29
CA LEU A 338 -2.60 -14.32 4.95
C LEU A 338 -2.26 -14.47 6.44
N GLN A 339 -1.38 -13.60 6.91
CA GLN A 339 -1.23 -13.27 8.31
C GLN A 339 -2.38 -12.36 8.72
N HIS A 340 -3.21 -12.87 9.63
CA HIS A 340 -4.25 -12.07 10.25
C HIS A 340 -3.68 -11.21 11.36
N THR A 341 -3.99 -9.92 11.32
CA THR A 341 -3.72 -8.98 12.42
C THR A 341 -5.03 -8.69 13.13
N TYR A 342 -5.13 -9.17 14.36
CA TYR A 342 -6.24 -8.85 15.24
C TYR A 342 -5.94 -7.55 15.96
N THR A 343 -6.68 -6.52 15.59
CA THR A 343 -6.62 -5.20 16.20
C THR A 343 -7.70 -5.10 17.27
N THR A 344 -7.29 -5.02 18.53
CA THR A 344 -8.21 -4.80 19.65
C THR A 344 -8.02 -3.38 20.18
N PHE A 345 -9.09 -2.61 20.22
CA PHE A 345 -9.14 -1.32 20.87
C PHE A 345 -9.79 -1.45 22.23
N VAL A 346 -9.19 -0.84 23.25
CA VAL A 346 -9.74 -0.83 24.61
C VAL A 346 -9.70 0.59 25.13
N ARG A 347 -10.85 1.12 25.56
CA ARG A 347 -10.89 2.30 26.42
C ARG A 347 -10.89 1.83 27.86
N GLY A 348 -9.91 2.23 28.66
CA GLY A 348 -9.73 1.70 30.00
C GLY A 348 -8.44 2.12 30.68
N LEU A 349 -7.95 1.24 31.55
CA LEU A 349 -6.69 1.42 32.27
C LEU A 349 -5.95 0.08 32.36
N LEU A 350 -4.67 0.07 31.97
CA LEU A 350 -3.82 -1.11 32.10
C LEU A 350 -3.63 -1.50 33.58
N LYS A 351 -3.32 -2.77 33.82
CA LYS A 351 -2.94 -3.31 35.12
C LYS A 351 -1.41 -3.27 35.26
N PRO A 352 -0.83 -2.41 36.10
CA PRO A 352 0.63 -2.28 36.25
C PRO A 352 1.36 -3.59 36.55
N GLU A 353 0.74 -4.43 37.37
CA GLU A 353 1.31 -5.68 37.85
C GLU A 353 1.50 -6.69 36.71
N TYR A 354 0.67 -6.63 35.66
CA TYR A 354 0.83 -7.45 34.46
C TYR A 354 2.17 -7.19 33.75
N PHE A 355 2.68 -5.96 33.85
CA PHE A 355 3.94 -5.54 33.24
C PHE A 355 5.11 -5.47 34.25
N GLY A 356 4.93 -6.00 35.46
CA GLY A 356 5.92 -5.92 36.54
C GLY A 356 6.21 -4.48 36.99
N ARG A 357 5.19 -3.61 36.98
CA ARG A 357 5.26 -2.21 37.40
C ARG A 357 4.31 -1.92 38.56
N ASN A 358 4.60 -0.85 39.29
CA ASN A 358 3.78 -0.42 40.43
C ASN A 358 2.75 0.65 40.04
N SER A 359 2.95 1.32 38.90
CA SER A 359 2.07 2.37 38.42
C SER A 359 1.93 2.34 36.89
N VAL A 360 0.78 2.81 36.38
CA VAL A 360 0.52 2.87 34.93
C VAL A 360 1.49 3.83 34.23
N SER A 361 1.91 4.90 34.90
CA SER A 361 2.89 5.88 34.39
C SER A 361 4.30 5.31 34.15
N GLU A 362 4.61 4.13 34.68
CA GLU A 362 5.88 3.45 34.43
C GLU A 362 5.84 2.53 33.20
N ILE A 363 4.65 2.30 32.63
CA ILE A 363 4.46 1.52 31.41
C ILE A 363 4.68 2.46 30.22
N PRO A 364 5.60 2.13 29.29
CA PRO A 364 5.81 2.93 28.09
C PRO A 364 4.54 3.06 27.23
N GLU A 365 4.40 4.18 26.53
CA GLU A 365 3.25 4.45 25.65
C GLU A 365 3.15 3.44 24.50
N LEU A 366 4.26 2.87 24.05
CA LEU A 366 4.34 1.76 23.11
C LEU A 366 5.10 0.60 23.75
N VAL A 367 4.39 -0.48 24.06
CA VAL A 367 4.97 -1.76 24.46
C VAL A 367 4.99 -2.67 23.25
N GLY A 368 6.19 -2.99 22.77
CA GLY A 368 6.42 -4.01 21.74
C GLY A 368 7.01 -5.27 22.37
N THR A 369 6.66 -6.44 21.84
CA THR A 369 7.17 -7.70 22.39
C THR A 369 8.19 -8.36 21.47
N ILE A 370 9.14 -9.09 22.05
CA ILE A 370 9.99 -10.01 21.28
C ILE A 370 9.17 -11.15 20.66
N GLU A 371 9.81 -11.95 19.81
CA GLU A 371 9.22 -13.18 19.27
C GLU A 371 9.34 -14.32 20.30
N ALA A 372 8.23 -14.69 20.94
CA ALA A 372 8.14 -15.89 21.77
C ALA A 372 6.75 -16.54 21.63
N PRO A 373 6.65 -17.88 21.71
CA PRO A 373 5.39 -18.61 21.47
C PRO A 373 4.23 -18.24 22.40
N ASP A 374 4.55 -17.95 23.67
CA ASP A 374 3.56 -17.75 24.73
C ASP A 374 3.09 -16.29 24.84
N LEU A 375 3.63 -15.38 24.02
CA LEU A 375 3.28 -13.96 24.09
C LEU A 375 1.92 -13.70 23.42
N PRO A 376 0.94 -13.11 24.16
CA PRO A 376 -0.43 -12.99 23.67
C PRO A 376 -0.66 -11.87 22.65
N PHE A 377 0.27 -10.91 22.55
CA PHE A 377 0.17 -9.77 21.64
C PHE A 377 1.54 -9.41 21.04
N SER A 378 1.52 -8.72 19.91
CA SER A 378 2.70 -8.13 19.27
C SER A 378 3.02 -6.77 19.88
N SER A 379 2.01 -5.96 20.14
CA SER A 379 2.16 -4.66 20.79
C SER A 379 0.89 -4.13 21.45
N ILE A 380 1.08 -3.23 22.40
CA ILE A 380 0.05 -2.37 23.00
C ILE A 380 0.54 -0.94 22.88
N SER A 381 -0.27 -0.05 22.31
CA SER A 381 0.03 1.38 22.21
C SER A 381 -1.08 2.25 22.78
N VAL A 382 -0.71 3.36 23.41
CA VAL A 382 -1.62 4.42 23.84
C VAL A 382 -1.99 5.26 22.61
N LEU A 383 -3.27 5.32 22.27
CA LEU A 383 -3.78 6.16 21.19
C LEU A 383 -4.17 7.55 21.67
N LYS A 384 -4.77 7.63 22.87
CA LYS A 384 -5.20 8.88 23.48
C LYS A 384 -5.31 8.75 24.99
N LYS A 385 -4.83 9.77 25.72
CA LYS A 385 -5.00 9.93 27.16
C LYS A 385 -6.08 10.98 27.45
N TYR A 386 -7.21 10.57 28.03
CA TYR A 386 -8.27 11.48 28.47
C TYR A 386 -8.02 11.99 29.88
N SER A 387 -7.48 11.13 30.75
CA SER A 387 -7.04 11.44 32.11
C SER A 387 -6.00 10.41 32.57
N GLU A 388 -5.45 10.57 33.78
CA GLU A 388 -4.57 9.56 34.39
C GLU A 388 -5.22 8.18 34.59
N LYS A 389 -6.56 8.10 34.55
CA LYS A 389 -7.34 6.87 34.78
C LYS A 389 -8.19 6.45 33.59
N ASP A 390 -8.04 7.09 32.43
CA ASP A 390 -8.85 6.82 31.24
C ASP A 390 -8.06 7.09 29.96
N MET A 391 -7.76 6.02 29.23
CA MET A 391 -7.00 6.05 27.99
C MET A 391 -7.60 5.10 26.97
N THR A 392 -7.41 5.39 25.68
CA THR A 392 -7.68 4.45 24.60
C THR A 392 -6.39 3.80 24.17
N TYR A 393 -6.40 2.48 24.08
CA TYR A 393 -5.29 1.64 23.66
C TYR A 393 -5.60 0.92 22.36
N LYS A 394 -4.56 0.63 21.59
CA LYS A 394 -4.59 -0.27 20.44
C LYS A 394 -3.67 -1.44 20.70
N ILE A 395 -4.17 -2.65 20.45
CA ILE A 395 -3.44 -3.89 20.68
C ILE A 395 -3.39 -4.65 19.37
N PHE A 396 -2.19 -5.02 18.92
CA PHE A 396 -2.00 -5.93 17.80
C PHE A 396 -1.67 -7.32 18.31
N SER A 397 -2.31 -8.34 17.75
CA SER A 397 -2.13 -9.74 18.13
C SER A 397 -2.33 -10.66 16.92
N ARG A 398 -1.75 -11.86 16.96
CA ARG A 398 -1.89 -12.89 15.91
C ARG A 398 -3.13 -13.77 16.09
N LYS A 399 -3.82 -13.65 17.23
CA LYS A 399 -5.01 -14.42 17.61
C LYS A 399 -6.05 -13.49 18.23
N PRO A 400 -7.35 -13.82 18.16
CA PRO A 400 -8.37 -13.04 18.86
C PRO A 400 -8.07 -12.93 20.37
N MET A 401 -8.19 -11.74 20.93
CA MET A 401 -8.03 -11.53 22.38
C MET A 401 -9.33 -11.84 23.12
N ALA A 402 -9.35 -12.97 23.83
CA ALA A 402 -10.44 -13.36 24.72
C ALA A 402 -10.60 -12.36 25.87
N ASP A 403 -11.84 -12.19 26.37
CA ASP A 403 -12.11 -11.25 27.46
C ASP A 403 -11.32 -11.58 28.73
N ALA A 404 -11.14 -12.87 29.07
CA ALA A 404 -10.34 -13.27 30.23
C ALA A 404 -8.87 -12.78 30.15
N LEU A 405 -8.28 -12.78 28.96
CA LEU A 405 -6.94 -12.23 28.74
C LEU A 405 -6.94 -10.70 28.87
N LEU A 406 -7.96 -10.04 28.33
CA LEU A 406 -8.11 -8.58 28.48
C LEU A 406 -8.33 -8.17 29.94
N ASP A 407 -9.09 -8.93 30.72
CA ASP A 407 -9.30 -8.69 32.16
C ASP A 407 -8.04 -8.99 32.99
N HIS A 408 -7.13 -9.79 32.43
CA HIS A 408 -5.81 -9.97 33.01
C HIS A 408 -4.91 -8.75 32.75
N ILE A 409 -4.91 -8.21 31.53
CA ILE A 409 -4.09 -7.06 31.09
C ILE A 409 -4.61 -5.70 31.61
N PHE A 410 -5.93 -5.55 31.73
CA PHE A 410 -6.58 -4.29 32.12
C PHE A 410 -7.16 -4.39 33.54
N SER A 411 -7.06 -3.30 34.29
CA SER A 411 -7.75 -3.15 35.58
C SER A 411 -9.18 -2.66 35.40
N VAL A 412 -9.43 -1.86 34.35
CA VAL A 412 -10.76 -1.34 33.98
C VAL A 412 -10.89 -1.36 32.46
N ARG A 413 -12.04 -1.81 31.94
CA ARG A 413 -12.44 -1.68 30.53
C ARG A 413 -13.81 -1.02 30.45
N LYS A 414 -13.91 0.09 29.72
CA LYS A 414 -15.14 0.84 29.46
C LYS A 414 -15.75 0.48 28.12
N GLU A 415 -14.91 0.26 27.13
CA GLU A 415 -15.30 -0.05 25.75
C GLU A 415 -14.25 -0.96 25.14
N THR A 416 -14.66 -1.92 24.32
CA THR A 416 -13.76 -2.81 23.60
C THR A 416 -14.28 -3.05 22.20
N VAL A 417 -13.47 -2.74 21.19
CA VAL A 417 -13.78 -2.99 19.78
C VAL A 417 -12.71 -3.91 19.21
N ARG A 418 -13.11 -4.94 18.46
CA ARG A 418 -12.20 -5.93 17.88
C ARG A 418 -12.37 -5.96 16.38
N ILE A 419 -11.25 -5.95 15.65
CA ILE A 419 -11.24 -6.09 14.21
C ILE A 419 -10.22 -7.16 13.81
N ASN A 420 -10.59 -7.95 12.80
CA ASN A 420 -9.73 -8.94 12.18
C ASN A 420 -9.46 -8.54 10.73
N TRP A 421 -8.18 -8.38 10.39
CA TRP A 421 -7.76 -8.12 9.02
C TRP A 421 -6.89 -9.27 8.53
N GLY A 422 -7.20 -9.83 7.37
CA GLY A 422 -6.20 -10.48 6.52
C GLY A 422 -5.22 -9.42 6.03
N ALA A 423 -4.27 -9.04 6.88
CA ALA A 423 -3.55 -7.79 6.76
C ALA A 423 -2.41 -7.87 5.76
N TYR A 424 -1.66 -8.97 5.79
CA TYR A 424 -0.44 -9.17 5.01
C TYR A 424 -0.33 -10.64 4.58
N PRO A 425 0.37 -10.96 3.48
CA PRO A 425 0.84 -12.32 3.25
C PRO A 425 1.66 -12.85 4.44
N HIS A 426 1.58 -14.15 4.68
CA HIS A 426 2.61 -14.83 5.44
C HIS A 426 3.84 -14.96 4.54
N TYR A 427 4.86 -14.15 4.81
CA TYR A 427 6.06 -14.11 4.00
C TYR A 427 6.93 -15.33 4.27
N ASN A 428 7.38 -16.00 3.21
CA ASN A 428 8.24 -17.16 3.25
C ASN A 428 9.21 -17.08 2.07
N ALA A 429 10.45 -16.69 2.36
CA ALA A 429 11.50 -16.65 1.34
C ALA A 429 11.95 -18.07 0.92
N PRO A 430 12.24 -18.31 -0.37
CA PRO A 430 12.07 -17.39 -1.49
C PRO A 430 10.59 -17.19 -1.84
N GLU A 431 10.19 -15.92 -2.04
CA GLU A 431 8.81 -15.57 -2.40
C GLU A 431 8.46 -16.02 -3.82
N VAL A 432 7.19 -16.38 -4.03
CA VAL A 432 6.62 -16.72 -5.34
C VAL A 432 5.48 -15.77 -5.64
N PHE A 433 5.45 -15.24 -6.86
CA PHE A 433 4.53 -14.17 -7.23
C PHE A 433 3.48 -14.64 -8.23
N ALA A 434 2.23 -14.20 -8.02
CA ALA A 434 1.26 -14.16 -9.11
C ALA A 434 1.70 -13.11 -10.15
N PRO A 435 1.36 -13.28 -11.44
CA PRO A 435 1.55 -12.22 -12.43
C PRO A 435 0.57 -11.06 -12.17
N PHE A 436 0.88 -9.88 -12.70
CA PHE A 436 -0.11 -8.79 -12.74
C PHE A 436 -1.22 -9.08 -13.73
N MET A 437 -0.93 -9.82 -14.81
CA MET A 437 -1.90 -10.26 -15.82
C MET A 437 -2.16 -11.76 -15.67
N LEU A 438 -3.40 -12.13 -15.37
CA LEU A 438 -3.75 -13.49 -14.95
C LEU A 438 -4.01 -14.45 -16.10
N ASP A 439 -4.44 -13.96 -17.26
CA ASP A 439 -4.94 -14.79 -18.37
C ASP A 439 -4.35 -14.45 -19.75
N GLY A 440 -3.38 -13.53 -19.80
CA GLY A 440 -2.78 -13.06 -21.06
C GLY A 440 -3.66 -12.10 -21.87
N LEU A 441 -4.85 -11.77 -21.37
CA LEU A 441 -5.82 -10.89 -22.02
C LEU A 441 -5.89 -9.55 -21.27
N HIS A 442 -6.89 -9.38 -20.41
CA HIS A 442 -7.18 -8.12 -19.69
C HIS A 442 -7.80 -8.37 -18.30
N LEU A 443 -7.47 -9.51 -17.68
CA LEU A 443 -7.74 -9.78 -16.27
C LEU A 443 -6.48 -9.49 -15.44
N TYR A 444 -6.53 -8.45 -14.62
CA TYR A 444 -5.37 -7.97 -13.85
C TYR A 444 -5.53 -8.19 -12.34
N TYR A 445 -4.42 -8.35 -11.63
CA TYR A 445 -4.39 -8.55 -10.18
C TYR A 445 -3.43 -7.60 -9.47
N VAL A 446 -3.98 -6.59 -8.78
CA VAL A 446 -3.18 -5.58 -8.07
C VAL A 446 -2.43 -6.19 -6.89
N ASN A 447 -3.09 -7.04 -6.10
CA ASN A 447 -2.53 -7.60 -4.87
C ASN A 447 -1.48 -8.70 -5.12
N ALA A 448 -1.15 -8.98 -6.38
CA ALA A 448 -0.01 -9.83 -6.76
C ALA A 448 1.30 -9.30 -6.15
N PHE A 449 1.47 -7.98 -6.05
CA PHE A 449 2.67 -7.36 -5.49
C PHE A 449 2.81 -7.55 -3.98
N GLU A 450 1.75 -7.94 -3.26
CA GLU A 450 1.78 -7.99 -1.79
C GLU A 450 2.78 -9.01 -1.22
N ASN A 451 3.11 -10.07 -1.97
CA ASN A 451 4.18 -11.02 -1.62
C ASN A 451 5.57 -10.37 -1.58
N ALA A 452 5.75 -9.25 -2.27
CA ALA A 452 7.01 -8.50 -2.23
C ALA A 452 7.06 -7.66 -0.95
N ALA A 453 6.02 -6.83 -0.75
CA ALA A 453 5.74 -6.09 0.47
C ALA A 453 4.34 -5.45 0.36
N SER A 454 3.52 -5.55 1.39
CA SER A 454 2.14 -5.05 1.39
C SER A 454 2.02 -3.74 2.19
N THR A 455 1.75 -2.66 1.48
CA THR A 455 1.55 -1.30 2.02
C THR A 455 0.57 -0.53 1.13
N MET A 456 0.14 0.65 1.59
CA MET A 456 -0.62 1.57 0.74
C MET A 456 0.18 1.97 -0.51
N GLU A 457 1.46 2.29 -0.34
CA GLU A 457 2.30 2.77 -1.43
C GLU A 457 2.61 1.69 -2.47
N THR A 458 2.97 0.48 -2.01
CA THR A 458 3.27 -0.63 -2.93
C THR A 458 2.03 -1.02 -3.74
N SER A 459 0.84 -0.90 -3.15
CA SER A 459 -0.43 -1.09 -3.86
C SER A 459 -0.69 0.01 -4.89
N ALA A 460 -0.36 1.27 -4.60
CA ALA A 460 -0.47 2.38 -5.54
C ALA A 460 0.54 2.25 -6.71
N VAL A 461 1.78 1.85 -6.43
CA VAL A 461 2.81 1.57 -7.44
C VAL A 461 2.40 0.43 -8.38
N ALA A 462 1.82 -0.64 -7.82
CA ALA A 462 1.26 -1.75 -8.60
C ALA A 462 0.06 -1.31 -9.45
N ALA A 463 -0.82 -0.48 -8.88
CA ALA A 463 -1.97 0.08 -9.56
C ALA A 463 -1.59 0.96 -10.76
N GLU A 464 -0.55 1.80 -10.61
CA GLU A 464 -0.01 2.60 -11.71
C GLU A 464 0.55 1.71 -12.83
N ASN A 465 1.29 0.66 -12.47
CA ASN A 465 1.80 -0.31 -13.45
C ASN A 465 0.65 -0.94 -14.26
N ILE A 466 -0.41 -1.38 -13.58
CA ILE A 466 -1.58 -1.99 -14.22
C ILE A 466 -2.31 -0.99 -15.11
N ALA A 467 -2.51 0.25 -14.67
CA ALA A 467 -3.14 1.28 -15.50
C ALA A 467 -2.33 1.53 -16.78
N ARG A 468 -1.00 1.64 -16.66
CA ARG A 468 -0.10 1.80 -17.81
C ARG A 468 -0.12 0.57 -18.73
N LEU A 469 -0.22 -0.65 -18.17
CA LEU A 469 -0.30 -1.91 -18.91
C LEU A 469 -1.61 -2.08 -19.67
N ILE A 470 -2.72 -1.62 -19.09
CA ILE A 470 -4.00 -1.54 -19.79
C ILE A 470 -3.85 -0.61 -21.00
N LEU A 471 -3.40 0.62 -20.78
CA LEU A 471 -3.30 1.62 -21.85
C LEU A 471 -2.32 1.19 -22.96
N SER A 472 -1.12 0.67 -22.63
CA SER A 472 -0.14 0.29 -23.64
C SER A 472 -0.67 -0.79 -24.60
N ARG A 473 -1.46 -1.75 -24.08
CA ARG A 473 -2.02 -2.85 -24.86
C ARG A 473 -3.12 -2.38 -25.81
N PHE A 474 -3.93 -1.40 -25.42
CA PHE A 474 -4.92 -0.79 -26.31
C PHE A 474 -4.30 0.19 -27.32
N SER A 475 -3.12 0.73 -27.05
CA SER A 475 -2.33 1.50 -28.04
C SER A 475 -1.64 0.63 -29.09
N GLY A 476 -1.63 -0.70 -28.94
CA GLY A 476 -0.82 -1.60 -29.77
C GLY A 476 0.69 -1.48 -29.50
N GLN A 477 1.11 -0.80 -28.43
CA GLN A 477 2.50 -0.75 -28.00
C GLN A 477 2.81 -2.06 -27.26
N VAL A 478 3.61 -2.92 -27.89
CA VAL A 478 4.11 -4.15 -27.25
C VAL A 478 4.97 -3.74 -26.06
N PRO A 479 4.72 -4.26 -24.83
CA PRO A 479 5.58 -4.00 -23.68
C PRO A 479 7.02 -4.35 -24.03
N SER A 480 7.94 -3.40 -23.88
CA SER A 480 9.36 -3.56 -24.18
C SER A 480 9.95 -4.70 -23.33
N ARG A 481 10.06 -5.90 -23.90
CA ARG A 481 10.80 -7.00 -23.24
C ARG A 481 12.23 -6.52 -23.05
N SER A 482 12.72 -6.50 -21.81
CA SER A 482 14.12 -6.17 -21.53
C SER A 482 15.01 -7.26 -22.13
N SER A 483 15.45 -7.08 -23.38
CA SER A 483 16.52 -7.86 -23.97
C SER A 483 17.79 -7.62 -23.16
N GLY A 484 18.41 -8.70 -22.71
CA GLY A 484 19.50 -8.72 -21.74
C GLY A 484 20.54 -7.62 -21.89
N LEU A 485 20.89 -7.04 -20.74
CA LEU A 485 21.93 -6.04 -20.55
C LEU A 485 23.27 -6.60 -21.09
N LYS A 486 23.63 -6.27 -22.33
CA LYS A 486 25.02 -6.35 -22.77
C LYS A 486 25.75 -5.18 -22.13
N SER A 487 26.72 -5.50 -21.28
CA SER A 487 27.65 -4.53 -20.69
C SER A 487 28.34 -3.74 -21.81
N SER A 488 28.13 -2.43 -21.84
CA SER A 488 29.02 -1.51 -22.55
C SER A 488 29.38 -0.39 -21.58
N THR A 489 30.56 -0.53 -21.01
CA THR A 489 31.34 0.51 -20.33
C THR A 489 31.59 1.66 -21.28
N THR A 490 31.09 2.85 -20.96
CA THR A 490 31.69 4.13 -21.36
C THR A 490 31.28 5.20 -20.35
N GLY A 491 32.28 5.83 -19.74
CA GLY A 491 32.12 6.84 -18.72
C GLY A 491 31.50 8.13 -19.24
N GLY A 492 30.76 8.80 -18.36
CA GLY A 492 30.27 10.16 -18.51
C GLY A 492 30.18 10.77 -17.11
N GLU A 493 30.90 11.86 -16.92
CA GLU A 493 31.05 12.61 -15.68
C GLU A 493 29.69 13.09 -15.13
N PHE A 494 29.44 12.81 -13.85
CA PHE A 494 28.37 13.44 -13.08
C PHE A 494 28.85 14.79 -12.57
N LEU A 495 28.32 15.87 -13.14
CA LEU A 495 28.39 17.19 -12.53
C LEU A 495 27.26 17.33 -11.51
N HIS A 496 27.68 17.47 -10.25
CA HIS A 496 26.88 17.95 -9.12
C HIS A 496 26.20 19.28 -9.45
N LEU A 497 24.91 19.38 -9.16
CA LEU A 497 24.24 20.65 -8.89
C LEU A 497 23.42 20.50 -7.61
N ASP A 498 23.93 21.14 -6.57
CA ASP A 498 23.24 21.41 -5.31
C ASP A 498 22.02 22.31 -5.56
N LEU A 499 20.87 21.93 -4.99
CA LEU A 499 19.86 22.81 -4.38
C LEU A 499 18.92 22.00 -3.49
#